data_AF-A0A0M2R846-F1
#
_entry.id   AF-A0A0M2R846-F1
#
_cell.length_a   1.000
_cell.length_b   1.000
_cell.length_c   1.000
_cell.angle_alpha   90.00
_cell.angle_beta   90.00
_cell.angle_gamma   90.00
#
_symmetry.space_group_name_H-M   'P 1'
#
loop_
_entity.id
_entity.type
_entity.pdbx_description
1 polymer ?
#
loop_
_entity_poly.entity_id
_entity_poly.type
_entity_poly.pdbx_seq_one_letter_code
_entity_poly.pdbx_strand_id
1 'polypeptide(L)'
;MTQDTPQTKAKTTSLSNTKLRTFLEGNTFTWVITSLILVNAVTLGLETSSSLTATQSTLLYWADKAILVVFSLELALKFLAYRVDFFKSGWNIFDLLIVTIAWVPASGPFAVLRALRILRVLRLISVVPQMRRVIGAIVASVPGMLSVVGVLSIVFYVAAVLTTKLFGQHPDPNMQEWFGTISASAYTLFQVMTLESWSMGIVRPTMEIFPHSWIFFIPFIIITSFAVLNLFIGIIVDAMQTSHEETDDKITEMANITHEDLRTLINRFENLENKIDRLSDSGRQSPSKD
;
A
#
# COMPACT_ATOMS: atom_id res chain seq x y z
N MET A 1 9.72 -52.92 13.02
CA MET A 1 10.17 -51.99 11.96
C MET A 1 8.93 -51.42 11.30
N THR A 2 8.32 -50.42 11.93
CA THR A 2 7.02 -49.86 11.57
C THR A 2 7.16 -48.90 10.39
N GLN A 3 6.56 -49.27 9.25
CA GLN A 3 6.53 -48.45 8.04
C GLN A 3 5.55 -47.29 8.22
N ASP A 4 6.08 -46.09 8.44
CA ASP A 4 5.34 -44.84 8.37
C ASP A 4 4.92 -44.55 6.92
N THR A 5 3.63 -44.60 6.64
CA THR A 5 3.06 -44.40 5.31
C THR A 5 3.02 -42.91 4.93
N PRO A 6 3.30 -42.51 3.67
CA PRO A 6 3.39 -41.09 3.25
C PRO A 6 2.13 -40.25 3.48
N GLN A 7 0.95 -40.88 3.49
CA GLN A 7 -0.34 -40.20 3.65
C GLN A 7 -0.57 -39.65 5.06
N THR A 8 0.02 -40.28 6.08
CA THR A 8 -0.11 -39.86 7.48
C THR A 8 0.68 -38.57 7.73
N LYS A 9 1.87 -38.43 7.12
CA LYS A 9 2.69 -37.20 7.15
C LYS A 9 2.00 -36.04 6.43
N ALA A 10 1.38 -36.25 5.26
CA ALA A 10 0.71 -35.17 4.52
C ALA A 10 -0.46 -34.55 5.31
N LYS A 11 -1.24 -35.39 6.02
CA LYS A 11 -2.42 -34.95 6.80
C LYS A 11 -2.07 -34.31 8.15
N THR A 12 -1.00 -34.75 8.81
CA THR A 12 -0.49 -34.07 10.03
C THR A 12 0.18 -32.74 9.69
N THR A 13 0.87 -32.65 8.56
CA THR A 13 1.50 -31.40 8.10
C THR A 13 0.45 -30.34 7.77
N SER A 14 -0.69 -30.70 7.17
CA SER A 14 -1.76 -29.74 6.87
C SER A 14 -2.44 -29.22 8.15
N LEU A 15 -2.73 -30.09 9.11
CA LEU A 15 -3.37 -29.71 10.39
C LEU A 15 -2.46 -28.84 11.28
N SER A 16 -1.16 -29.13 11.31
CA SER A 16 -0.19 -28.33 12.07
C SER A 16 -0.01 -26.93 11.47
N ASN A 17 0.02 -26.82 10.14
CA ASN A 17 0.09 -25.54 9.44
C ASN A 17 -1.16 -24.68 9.69
N THR A 18 -2.35 -25.27 9.71
CA THR A 18 -3.59 -24.52 10.01
C THR A 18 -3.59 -23.98 11.43
N LYS A 19 -3.19 -24.76 12.44
CA LYS A 19 -3.07 -24.29 13.83
C LYS A 19 -2.04 -23.18 13.98
N LEU A 20 -0.89 -23.30 13.30
CA LEU A 20 0.15 -22.28 13.31
C LEU A 20 -0.33 -20.97 12.67
N ARG A 21 -1.05 -21.05 11.55
CA ARG A 21 -1.68 -19.86 10.91
C ARG A 21 -2.67 -19.19 11.84
N THR A 22 -3.58 -19.95 12.46
CA THR A 22 -4.54 -19.40 13.42
C THR A 22 -3.88 -18.73 14.63
N PHE A 23 -2.75 -19.28 15.11
CA PHE A 23 -1.97 -18.65 16.18
C PHE A 23 -1.32 -17.33 15.72
N LEU A 24 -0.68 -17.31 14.55
CA LEU A 24 -0.01 -16.14 13.99
C LEU A 24 -0.98 -15.02 13.60
N GLU A 25 -2.20 -15.36 13.19
CA GLU A 25 -3.29 -14.43 12.89
C GLU A 25 -4.10 -14.06 14.14
N GLY A 26 -3.77 -14.64 15.29
CA GLY A 26 -4.44 -14.37 16.56
C GLY A 26 -4.29 -12.92 16.98
N ASN A 27 -5.37 -12.34 17.52
CA ASN A 27 -5.38 -10.95 17.99
C ASN A 27 -4.30 -10.72 19.05
N THR A 28 -4.13 -11.65 19.99
CA THR A 28 -3.10 -11.55 21.04
C THR A 28 -1.69 -11.50 20.47
N PHE A 29 -1.37 -12.37 19.51
CA PHE A 29 -0.06 -12.38 18.87
C PHE A 29 0.19 -11.05 18.13
N THR A 30 -0.81 -10.57 17.39
CA THR A 30 -0.77 -9.28 16.69
C THR A 30 -0.54 -8.11 17.66
N TRP A 31 -1.24 -8.08 18.81
CA TRP A 31 -1.06 -7.05 19.84
C TRP A 31 0.33 -7.09 20.48
N VAL A 32 0.89 -8.29 20.72
CA VAL A 32 2.26 -8.45 21.24
C VAL A 32 3.26 -7.89 20.25
N ILE A 33 3.19 -8.28 18.97
CA ILE A 33 4.10 -7.78 17.94
C ILE A 33 3.95 -6.27 17.76
N THR A 34 2.72 -5.76 17.75
CA THR A 34 2.42 -4.32 17.65
C THR A 34 3.05 -3.55 18.83
N SER A 35 2.92 -4.07 20.05
CA SER A 35 3.50 -3.46 21.24
C SER A 35 5.03 -3.43 21.16
N LEU A 36 5.67 -4.50 20.68
CA LEU A 36 7.11 -4.54 20.46
C LEU A 36 7.57 -3.54 19.40
N ILE A 37 6.78 -3.33 18.34
CA ILE A 37 7.07 -2.30 17.31
C ILE A 37 7.02 -0.90 17.94
N LEU A 38 6.01 -0.61 18.76
CA LEU A 38 5.88 0.68 19.44
C LEU A 38 7.03 0.93 20.42
N VAL A 39 7.39 -0.09 21.22
CA VAL A 39 8.55 -0.02 22.11
C VAL A 39 9.82 0.24 21.30
N ASN A 40 10.01 -0.46 20.17
CA ASN A 40 11.18 -0.28 19.32
C ASN A 40 11.26 1.13 18.68
N ALA A 41 10.10 1.70 18.32
CA ALA A 41 10.03 3.06 17.82
C ALA A 41 10.44 4.08 18.89
N VAL A 42 9.98 3.90 20.13
CA VAL A 42 10.38 4.74 21.27
C VAL A 42 11.88 4.61 21.56
N THR A 43 12.41 3.38 21.60
CA THR A 43 13.85 3.18 21.83
C THR A 43 14.70 3.85 20.76
N LEU A 44 14.27 3.81 19.49
CA LEU A 44 14.97 4.48 18.41
C LEU A 44 14.92 6.01 18.52
N GLY A 45 13.78 6.57 18.95
CA GLY A 45 13.66 7.99 19.24
C GLY A 45 14.61 8.43 20.36
N LEU A 46 14.73 7.62 21.42
CA LEU A 46 15.69 7.85 22.50
C LEU A 46 17.14 7.77 22.01
N GLU A 47 17.49 6.78 21.19
CA GLU A 47 18.83 6.64 20.58
C GLU A 47 19.24 7.83 19.73
N THR A 48 18.28 8.57 19.17
CA THR A 48 18.54 9.76 18.35
C THR A 48 18.95 10.97 19.20
N SER A 49 18.60 11.00 20.49
CA SER A 49 19.00 12.07 21.39
C SER A 49 20.48 11.95 21.77
N SER A 50 21.24 13.03 21.67
CA SER A 50 22.67 13.09 21.99
C SER A 50 22.98 13.06 23.49
N SER A 51 21.95 12.99 24.34
CA SER A 51 22.04 13.11 25.80
C SER A 51 22.04 11.77 26.55
N LEU A 52 22.23 10.64 25.86
CA LEU A 52 22.26 9.32 26.49
C LEU A 52 23.59 9.02 27.18
N THR A 53 23.51 8.47 28.39
CA THR A 53 24.67 7.90 29.09
C THR A 53 25.12 6.61 28.39
N ALA A 54 26.42 6.28 28.41
CA ALA A 54 26.96 5.07 27.77
C ALA A 54 26.23 3.77 28.18
N THR A 55 25.79 3.67 29.44
CA THR A 55 25.00 2.54 29.95
C THR A 55 23.61 2.48 29.31
N GLN A 56 22.93 3.62 29.13
CA GLN A 56 21.62 3.70 28.50
C GLN A 56 21.70 3.34 27.01
N SER A 57 22.70 3.85 26.30
CA SER A 57 22.94 3.51 24.89
C SER A 57 23.21 2.00 24.70
N THR A 58 23.97 1.39 25.61
CA THR A 58 24.22 -0.06 25.56
C THR A 58 22.96 -0.88 25.82
N LEU A 59 22.14 -0.45 26.78
CA LEU A 59 20.85 -1.11 27.08
C LEU A 59 19.88 -1.02 25.89
N LEU A 60 19.76 0.17 25.29
CA LEU A 60 18.91 0.39 24.12
C LEU A 60 19.37 -0.46 22.93
N TYR A 61 20.69 -0.54 22.69
CA TYR A 61 21.25 -1.40 21.64
C TYR A 61 20.87 -2.88 21.82
N TRP A 62 20.99 -3.42 23.03
CA TRP A 62 20.63 -4.82 23.30
C TRP A 62 19.13 -5.05 23.23
N ALA A 63 18.31 -4.10 23.70
CA ALA A 63 16.86 -4.15 23.55
C ALA A 63 16.45 -4.16 22.07
N ASP A 64 17.06 -3.31 21.25
CA ASP A 64 16.85 -3.25 19.81
C ASP A 64 17.19 -4.58 19.12
N LYS A 65 18.34 -5.16 19.48
CA LYS A 65 18.75 -6.48 18.99
C LYS A 65 17.81 -7.59 19.41
N ALA A 66 17.34 -7.59 20.66
CA ALA A 66 16.38 -8.58 21.15
C ALA A 66 15.06 -8.50 20.37
N ILE A 67 14.53 -7.30 20.15
CA ILE A 67 13.30 -7.10 19.37
C ILE A 67 13.48 -7.55 17.92
N LEU A 68 14.64 -7.25 17.30
CA LEU A 68 14.95 -7.72 15.94
C LEU A 68 14.99 -9.25 15.83
N VAL A 69 15.52 -9.94 16.85
CA VAL A 69 15.50 -11.41 16.91
C VAL A 69 14.07 -11.94 16.99
N VAL A 70 13.23 -11.37 17.85
CA VAL A 70 11.80 -11.75 17.95
C VAL A 70 11.10 -11.57 16.60
N PHE A 71 11.35 -10.47 15.90
CA PHE A 71 10.82 -10.21 14.57
C PHE A 71 11.30 -11.19 13.51
N SER A 72 12.56 -11.62 13.60
CA SER A 72 13.12 -12.62 12.68
C SER A 72 12.50 -13.99 12.92
N LEU A 73 12.25 -14.35 14.19
CA LEU A 73 11.56 -15.58 14.56
C LEU A 73 10.10 -15.56 14.11
N GLU A 74 9.38 -14.46 14.32
CA GLU A 74 8.01 -14.28 13.86
C GLU A 74 7.91 -14.43 12.32
N LEU A 75 8.82 -13.81 11.58
CA LEU A 75 8.89 -13.94 10.13
C LEU A 75 9.23 -15.37 9.69
N ALA A 76 10.16 -16.05 10.37
CA ALA A 76 10.48 -17.45 10.10
C ALA A 76 9.28 -18.37 10.34
N LEU A 77 8.50 -18.14 11.41
CA LEU A 77 7.27 -18.88 11.68
C LEU A 77 6.22 -18.63 10.59
N LYS A 78 6.02 -17.38 10.14
CA LYS A 78 5.16 -17.06 8.99
C LYS A 78 5.65 -17.79 7.72
N PHE A 79 6.95 -17.77 7.45
CA PHE A 79 7.51 -18.46 6.30
C PHE A 79 7.24 -19.98 6.35
N LEU A 80 7.39 -20.62 7.51
CA LEU A 80 7.06 -22.04 7.69
C LEU A 80 5.56 -22.33 7.53
N ALA A 81 4.69 -21.44 8.03
CA ALA A 81 3.24 -21.58 7.99
C ALA A 81 2.64 -21.37 6.58
N TYR A 82 3.12 -20.36 5.85
CA TYR A 82 2.61 -20.00 4.52
C TYR A 82 3.41 -20.61 3.37
N ARG A 83 4.68 -20.98 3.58
CA ARG A 83 5.58 -21.56 2.57
C ARG A 83 5.63 -20.70 1.30
N VAL A 84 5.20 -21.24 0.16
CA VAL A 84 5.19 -20.50 -1.12
C VAL A 84 4.15 -19.39 -1.12
N ASP A 85 3.04 -19.54 -0.39
CA ASP A 85 2.03 -18.49 -0.26
C ASP A 85 2.55 -17.27 0.51
N PHE A 86 3.66 -17.41 1.24
CA PHE A 86 4.33 -16.28 1.88
C PHE A 86 4.67 -15.17 0.88
N PHE A 87 5.19 -15.54 -0.30
CA PHE A 87 5.60 -14.61 -1.35
C PHE A 87 4.44 -14.06 -2.18
N LYS A 88 3.21 -14.54 -1.98
CA LYS A 88 2.02 -13.94 -2.63
C LYS A 88 1.52 -12.70 -1.88
N SER A 89 1.93 -12.52 -0.62
CA SER A 89 1.54 -11.37 0.19
C SER A 89 2.61 -10.27 0.12
N GLY A 90 2.26 -9.13 -0.46
CA GLY A 90 3.14 -7.95 -0.51
C GLY A 90 3.60 -7.48 0.88
N TRP A 91 2.75 -7.65 1.91
CA TRP A 91 3.07 -7.31 3.29
C TRP A 91 4.15 -8.22 3.90
N ASN A 92 4.13 -9.51 3.56
CA ASN A 92 5.13 -10.46 4.03
C ASN A 92 6.49 -10.22 3.35
N ILE A 93 6.49 -9.88 2.06
CA ILE A 93 7.70 -9.47 1.34
C ILE A 93 8.26 -8.17 1.93
N PHE A 94 7.40 -7.20 2.24
CA PHE A 94 7.80 -5.96 2.89
C PHE A 94 8.47 -6.22 4.25
N ASP A 95 7.85 -7.04 5.11
CA ASP A 95 8.44 -7.44 6.39
C ASP A 95 9.79 -8.14 6.22
N LEU A 96 9.90 -9.04 5.23
CA LEU A 96 11.16 -9.72 4.91
C LEU A 96 12.27 -8.74 4.51
N LEU A 97 11.97 -7.78 3.64
CA LEU A 97 12.93 -6.78 3.19
C LEU A 97 13.42 -5.93 4.38
N ILE A 98 12.50 -5.48 5.23
CA ILE A 98 12.81 -4.66 6.40
C ILE A 98 13.67 -5.41 7.41
N VAL A 99 13.30 -6.65 7.76
CA VAL A 99 14.07 -7.48 8.70
C VAL A 99 15.45 -7.80 8.12
N THR A 100 15.55 -8.05 6.81
CA THR A 100 16.82 -8.31 6.14
C THR A 100 17.74 -7.09 6.22
N ILE A 101 17.27 -5.88 5.87
CA ILE A 101 18.04 -4.63 5.96
C ILE A 101 18.54 -4.40 7.40
N ALA A 102 17.73 -4.72 8.41
CA ALA A 102 18.10 -4.57 9.81
C ALA A 102 19.26 -5.48 10.27
N TRP A 103 19.44 -6.64 9.62
CA TRP A 103 20.55 -7.56 9.89
C TRP A 103 21.83 -7.21 9.13
N VAL A 104 21.75 -6.51 8.00
CA VAL A 104 22.94 -6.19 7.19
C VAL A 104 23.95 -5.37 8.02
N PRO A 105 25.20 -5.83 8.15
CA PRO A 105 26.28 -5.06 8.76
C PRO A 105 26.52 -3.79 7.96
N ALA A 106 26.26 -2.63 8.57
CA ALA A 106 26.39 -1.34 7.90
C ALA A 106 27.81 -0.78 8.07
N SER A 107 28.77 -1.43 7.39
CA SER A 107 30.17 -1.01 7.26
C SER A 107 30.50 -0.62 5.81
N GLY A 108 31.40 0.35 5.62
CA GLY A 108 31.88 0.75 4.30
C GLY A 108 30.77 1.38 3.42
N PRO A 109 30.67 1.03 2.12
CA PRO A 109 29.69 1.59 1.18
C PRO A 109 28.22 1.46 1.62
N PHE A 110 27.92 0.52 2.52
CA PHE A 110 26.58 0.28 3.04
C PHE A 110 26.25 1.08 4.31
N ALA A 111 27.02 2.13 4.62
CA ALA A 111 26.77 3.00 5.77
C ALA A 111 25.33 3.57 5.78
N VAL A 112 24.76 3.86 4.61
CA VAL A 112 23.37 4.33 4.46
C VAL A 112 22.36 3.30 4.98
N LEU A 113 22.63 2.00 4.86
CA LEU A 113 21.75 0.94 5.39
C LEU A 113 21.58 1.02 6.91
N ARG A 114 22.54 1.63 7.62
CA ARG A 114 22.41 1.91 9.06
C ARG A 114 21.22 2.84 9.32
N ALA A 115 21.11 3.91 8.55
CA ALA A 115 20.03 4.87 8.68
C ALA A 115 18.69 4.25 8.29
N LEU A 116 18.67 3.40 7.24
CA LEU A 116 17.46 2.69 6.81
C LEU A 116 16.89 1.73 7.85
N ARG A 117 17.62 1.40 8.93
CA ARG A 117 17.06 0.62 10.04
C ARG A 117 15.88 1.31 10.71
N ILE A 118 15.74 2.64 10.60
CA ILE A 118 14.54 3.38 11.07
C ILE A 118 13.27 2.91 10.36
N LEU A 119 13.39 2.41 9.13
CA LEU A 119 12.25 1.93 8.35
C LEU A 119 11.56 0.73 9.02
N ARG A 120 12.19 0.05 9.98
CA ARG A 120 11.52 -1.03 10.73
C ARG A 120 10.29 -0.58 11.52
N VAL A 121 10.20 0.70 11.86
CA VAL A 121 8.98 1.29 12.45
C VAL A 121 7.80 1.21 11.48
N LEU A 122 8.07 1.22 10.16
CA LEU A 122 7.04 1.06 9.12
C LEU A 122 6.39 -0.32 9.14
N ARG A 123 6.94 -1.32 9.85
CA ARG A 123 6.24 -2.59 10.10
C ARG A 123 4.92 -2.41 10.85
N LEU A 124 4.73 -1.28 11.53
CA LEU A 124 3.41 -0.95 12.10
C LEU A 124 2.33 -0.95 11.01
N ILE A 125 2.67 -0.49 9.80
CA ILE A 125 1.77 -0.50 8.65
C ILE A 125 1.42 -1.93 8.25
N SER A 126 2.43 -2.81 8.18
CA SER A 126 2.23 -4.20 7.81
C SER A 126 1.59 -5.01 8.93
N VAL A 127 1.54 -4.59 10.20
CA VAL A 127 0.90 -5.38 11.28
C VAL A 127 -0.51 -4.87 11.57
N VAL A 128 -0.76 -3.57 11.45
CA VAL A 128 -2.05 -2.94 11.77
C VAL A 128 -3.01 -3.01 10.57
N PRO A 129 -4.12 -3.75 10.64
CA PRO A 129 -5.03 -3.93 9.49
C PRO A 129 -5.65 -2.64 8.97
N GLN A 130 -5.85 -1.65 9.84
CA GLN A 130 -6.35 -0.32 9.44
C GLN A 130 -5.33 0.42 8.57
N MET A 131 -4.05 0.39 8.92
CA MET A 131 -2.97 1.00 8.13
C MET A 131 -2.79 0.30 6.79
N ARG A 132 -2.87 -1.05 6.78
CA ARG A 132 -2.88 -1.83 5.53
C ARG A 132 -4.00 -1.40 4.59
N ARG A 133 -5.21 -1.16 5.12
CA ARG A 133 -6.36 -0.69 4.34
C ARG A 133 -6.13 0.69 3.75
N VAL A 134 -5.63 1.64 4.55
CA VAL A 134 -5.34 3.01 4.09
C VAL A 134 -4.29 3.00 2.97
N ILE A 135 -3.16 2.33 3.18
CA ILE A 135 -2.11 2.27 2.16
C ILE A 135 -2.55 1.42 0.96
N GLY A 136 -3.29 0.35 1.19
CA GLY A 136 -3.89 -0.47 0.13
C GLY A 136 -4.78 0.36 -0.78
N ALA A 137 -5.60 1.26 -0.24
CA ALA A 137 -6.42 2.18 -1.02
C ALA A 137 -5.57 3.18 -1.84
N ILE A 138 -4.50 3.72 -1.26
CA ILE A 138 -3.56 4.60 -1.97
C ILE A 138 -2.86 3.86 -3.11
N VAL A 139 -2.41 2.63 -2.88
CA VAL A 139 -1.73 1.83 -3.91
C VAL A 139 -2.72 1.36 -4.98
N ALA A 140 -3.97 1.07 -4.62
CA ALA A 140 -5.01 0.63 -5.55
C ALA A 140 -5.41 1.71 -6.56
N SER A 141 -5.22 3.00 -6.25
CA SER A 141 -5.46 4.07 -7.22
C SER A 141 -4.30 4.29 -8.19
N VAL A 142 -3.10 3.76 -7.90
CA VAL A 142 -1.91 3.94 -8.76
C VAL A 142 -2.10 3.36 -10.18
N PRO A 143 -2.62 2.13 -10.38
CA PRO A 143 -2.81 1.56 -11.71
C PRO A 143 -3.62 2.42 -12.67
N GLY A 144 -4.71 3.04 -12.20
CA GLY A 144 -5.56 3.92 -13.02
C GLY A 144 -4.82 5.15 -13.58
N MET A 145 -3.71 5.52 -12.95
CA MET A 145 -2.90 6.68 -13.30
C MET A 145 -1.61 6.36 -14.06
N LEU A 146 -1.26 5.08 -14.23
CA LEU A 146 0.03 4.70 -14.82
C LEU A 146 0.23 5.30 -16.22
N SER A 147 -0.85 5.49 -16.98
CA SER A 147 -0.82 6.16 -18.29
C SER A 147 -0.35 7.61 -18.19
N VAL A 148 -0.93 8.39 -17.27
CA VAL A 148 -0.58 9.80 -17.04
C VAL A 148 0.83 9.93 -16.48
N VAL A 149 1.19 9.10 -15.49
CA VAL A 149 2.55 9.05 -14.93
C VAL A 149 3.58 8.69 -16.01
N GLY A 150 3.25 7.74 -16.89
CA GLY A 150 4.11 7.36 -18.02
C GLY A 150 4.34 8.51 -19.00
N VAL A 151 3.28 9.20 -19.42
CA VAL A 151 3.38 10.38 -20.29
C VAL A 151 4.20 11.49 -19.63
N LEU A 152 3.92 11.80 -18.36
CA LEU A 152 4.66 12.81 -17.60
C LEU A 152 6.14 12.44 -17.49
N SER A 153 6.47 11.17 -17.25
CA SER A 153 7.85 10.68 -17.16
C SER A 153 8.62 10.86 -18.48
N ILE A 154 7.96 10.64 -19.63
CA ILE A 154 8.56 10.88 -20.95
C ILE A 154 8.85 12.37 -21.15
N VAL A 155 7.86 13.24 -20.88
CA VAL A 155 8.03 14.70 -20.96
C VAL A 155 9.18 15.15 -20.07
N PHE A 156 9.24 14.63 -18.85
CA PHE A 156 10.26 14.94 -17.87
C PHE A 156 11.66 14.51 -18.30
N TYR A 157 11.80 13.30 -18.84
CA TYR A 157 13.07 12.80 -19.37
C TYR A 157 13.56 13.62 -20.57
N VAL A 158 12.67 13.90 -21.53
CA VAL A 158 13.00 14.73 -22.71
C VAL A 158 13.43 16.13 -22.28
N ALA A 159 12.71 16.74 -21.34
CA ALA A 159 13.03 18.04 -20.76
C ALA A 159 14.41 18.03 -20.05
N ALA A 160 14.73 16.98 -19.29
CA ALA A 160 16.02 16.84 -18.61
C ALA A 160 17.18 16.73 -19.61
N VAL A 161 17.02 15.94 -20.67
CA VAL A 161 18.02 15.85 -21.75
C VAL A 161 18.19 17.19 -22.47
N LEU A 162 17.08 17.89 -22.75
CA LEU A 162 17.10 19.15 -23.48
C LEU A 162 17.81 20.25 -22.68
N THR A 163 17.45 20.44 -21.41
CA THR A 163 18.09 21.43 -20.52
C THR A 163 19.57 21.13 -20.29
N THR A 164 19.94 19.86 -20.16
CA THR A 164 21.35 19.45 -20.07
C THR A 164 22.14 19.90 -21.30
N LYS A 165 21.57 19.75 -22.50
CA LYS A 165 22.21 20.16 -23.75
C LYS A 165 22.20 21.67 -23.96
N LEU A 166 21.12 22.36 -23.60
CA LEU A 166 20.96 23.79 -23.84
C LEU A 166 21.73 24.65 -22.84
N PHE A 167 21.69 24.29 -21.56
CA PHE A 167 22.20 25.13 -20.47
C PHE A 167 23.41 24.50 -19.79
N GLY A 168 23.41 23.17 -19.59
CA GLY A 168 24.44 22.46 -18.83
C GLY A 168 25.86 22.48 -19.39
N GLN A 169 26.03 22.80 -20.68
CA GLN A 169 27.34 22.92 -21.32
C GLN A 169 28.00 24.29 -21.08
N HIS A 170 27.28 25.25 -20.51
CA HIS A 170 27.82 26.58 -20.25
C HIS A 170 28.86 26.53 -19.11
N PRO A 171 29.96 27.32 -19.17
CA PRO A 171 30.96 27.36 -18.10
C PRO A 171 30.48 27.93 -16.76
N ASP A 172 29.28 28.47 -16.70
CA ASP A 172 28.74 29.09 -15.48
C ASP A 172 28.50 28.02 -14.38
N PRO A 173 28.97 28.24 -13.14
CA PRO A 173 28.84 27.27 -12.06
C PRO A 173 27.39 26.87 -11.76
N ASN A 174 26.45 27.82 -11.82
CA ASN A 174 25.05 27.54 -11.55
C ASN A 174 24.45 26.68 -12.66
N MET A 175 24.79 26.95 -13.93
CA MET A 175 24.33 26.13 -15.05
C MET A 175 24.86 24.70 -14.98
N GLN A 176 26.09 24.49 -14.52
CA GLN A 176 26.65 23.15 -14.32
C GLN A 176 26.02 22.42 -13.13
N GLU A 177 25.76 23.14 -12.04
CA GLU A 177 25.08 22.58 -10.86
C GLU A 177 23.65 22.15 -11.19
N TRP A 178 22.89 23.00 -11.88
CA TRP A 178 21.47 22.75 -12.15
C TRP A 178 21.23 21.86 -13.36
N PHE A 179 22.08 21.98 -14.41
CA PHE A 179 21.84 21.34 -15.70
C PHE A 179 23.04 20.53 -16.22
N GLY A 180 24.17 20.45 -15.52
CA GLY A 180 25.40 19.83 -16.06
C GLY A 180 25.30 18.32 -16.30
N THR A 181 24.35 17.63 -15.66
CA THR A 181 24.06 16.21 -15.89
C THR A 181 22.55 15.99 -16.06
N ILE A 182 22.16 14.88 -16.69
CA ILE A 182 20.74 14.52 -16.84
C ILE A 182 20.05 14.42 -15.47
N SER A 183 20.73 13.88 -14.45
CA SER A 183 20.21 13.79 -13.08
C SER A 183 20.06 15.15 -12.40
N ALA A 184 21.03 16.06 -12.58
CA ALA A 184 20.94 17.43 -12.08
C ALA A 184 19.76 18.16 -12.75
N SER A 185 19.66 18.08 -14.07
CA SER A 185 18.55 18.65 -14.84
C SER A 185 17.20 18.08 -14.39
N ALA A 186 17.10 16.77 -14.18
CA ALA A 186 15.88 16.14 -13.70
C ALA A 186 15.49 16.64 -12.29
N TYR A 187 16.46 16.81 -11.39
CA TYR A 187 16.21 17.36 -10.05
C TYR A 187 15.76 18.83 -10.12
N THR A 188 16.45 19.66 -10.90
CA THR A 188 16.08 21.06 -11.10
C THR A 188 14.70 21.20 -11.73
N LEU A 189 14.37 20.38 -12.73
CA LEU A 189 13.04 20.36 -13.34
C LEU A 189 11.96 19.86 -12.37
N PHE A 190 12.31 19.03 -11.39
CA PHE A 190 11.39 18.62 -10.33
C PHE A 190 11.08 19.79 -9.42
N GLN A 191 12.11 20.53 -8.99
CA GLN A 191 11.96 21.78 -8.25
C GLN A 191 11.08 22.78 -9.02
N VAL A 192 11.34 22.99 -10.31
CA VAL A 192 10.52 23.86 -11.17
C VAL A 192 9.08 23.36 -11.28
N MET A 193 8.84 22.06 -11.42
CA MET A 193 7.50 21.46 -11.45
C MET A 193 6.73 21.70 -10.14
N THR A 194 7.42 21.68 -8.99
CA THR A 194 6.82 22.02 -7.68
C THR A 194 6.62 23.51 -7.46
N LEU A 195 7.01 24.34 -8.44
CA LEU A 195 6.99 25.81 -8.37
C LEU A 195 7.86 26.40 -7.26
N GLU A 196 8.76 25.61 -6.67
CA GLU A 196 9.68 26.07 -5.64
C GLU A 196 10.78 26.91 -6.29
N SER A 197 10.84 28.19 -5.93
CA SER A 197 11.83 29.16 -6.42
C SER A 197 12.08 29.15 -7.93
N TRP A 198 11.11 28.69 -8.74
CA TRP A 198 11.33 28.39 -10.16
C TRP A 198 11.76 29.64 -10.94
N SER A 199 11.19 30.82 -10.64
CA SER A 199 11.52 32.06 -11.32
C SER A 199 12.79 32.70 -10.76
N MET A 200 12.80 33.03 -9.46
CA MET A 200 13.90 33.77 -8.84
C MET A 200 15.17 32.94 -8.67
N GLY A 201 15.04 31.64 -8.40
CA GLY A 201 16.15 30.74 -8.14
C GLY A 201 16.74 30.10 -9.40
N ILE A 202 15.93 29.86 -10.43
CA ILE A 202 16.37 29.13 -11.64
C ILE A 202 16.24 29.97 -12.91
N VAL A 203 15.01 30.34 -13.31
CA VAL A 203 14.75 30.89 -14.65
C VAL A 203 15.32 32.29 -14.83
N ARG A 204 15.25 33.18 -13.83
CA ARG A 204 15.81 34.54 -13.94
C ARG A 204 17.34 34.54 -14.06
N PRO A 205 18.10 33.84 -13.20
CA PRO A 205 19.54 33.65 -13.43
C PRO A 205 19.85 32.99 -14.77
N THR A 206 19.05 32.00 -15.19
CA THR A 206 19.21 31.39 -16.51
C THR A 206 18.96 32.39 -17.64
N MET A 207 18.03 33.34 -17.49
CA MET A 207 17.74 34.40 -18.47
C MET A 207 18.85 35.45 -18.60
N GLU A 208 19.66 35.65 -17.56
CA GLU A 208 20.82 36.55 -17.65
C GLU A 208 21.85 36.05 -18.66
N ILE A 209 21.95 34.72 -18.83
CA ILE A 209 22.84 34.05 -19.78
C ILE A 209 22.10 33.70 -21.08
N PHE A 210 20.86 33.22 -20.96
CA PHE A 210 20.01 32.73 -22.04
C PHE A 210 18.67 33.49 -22.05
N PRO A 211 18.59 34.70 -22.66
CA PRO A 211 17.43 35.59 -22.56
C PRO A 211 16.07 34.97 -22.97
N HIS A 212 16.09 33.96 -23.82
CA HIS A 212 14.90 33.27 -24.31
C HIS A 212 14.59 31.94 -23.59
N SER A 213 15.29 31.62 -22.51
CA SER A 213 15.08 30.37 -21.75
C SER A 213 13.64 30.21 -21.22
N TRP A 214 12.92 31.30 -20.99
CA TRP A 214 11.50 31.28 -20.62
C TRP A 214 10.61 30.55 -21.64
N ILE A 215 11.00 30.51 -22.93
CA ILE A 215 10.27 29.78 -23.99
C ILE A 215 10.26 28.28 -23.69
N PHE A 216 11.26 27.77 -22.99
CA PHE A 216 11.29 26.39 -22.53
C PHE A 216 10.54 26.22 -21.20
N PHE A 217 10.87 27.03 -20.20
CA PHE A 217 10.38 26.83 -18.83
C PHE A 217 8.88 27.11 -18.66
N ILE A 218 8.33 28.12 -19.34
CA ILE A 218 6.91 28.46 -19.21
C ILE A 218 6.01 27.35 -19.76
N PRO A 219 6.20 26.85 -21.00
CA PRO A 219 5.45 25.69 -21.49
C PRO A 219 5.66 24.43 -20.64
N PHE A 220 6.88 24.18 -20.18
CA PHE A 220 7.15 23.06 -19.26
C PHE A 220 6.27 23.16 -18.00
N ILE A 221 6.28 24.31 -17.32
CA ILE A 221 5.48 24.54 -16.12
C ILE A 221 3.98 24.37 -16.40
N ILE A 222 3.47 24.91 -17.50
CA ILE A 222 2.04 24.80 -17.87
C ILE A 222 1.67 23.32 -18.07
N ILE A 223 2.47 22.60 -18.86
CA ILE A 223 2.20 21.18 -19.17
C ILE A 223 2.29 20.33 -17.90
N THR A 224 3.33 20.48 -17.08
CA THR A 224 3.51 19.66 -15.89
C THR A 224 2.52 20.00 -14.79
N SER A 225 2.21 21.29 -14.58
CA SER A 225 1.21 21.70 -13.57
C SER A 225 -0.17 21.21 -13.96
N PHE A 226 -0.54 21.33 -15.24
CA PHE A 226 -1.81 20.80 -15.75
C PHE A 226 -1.88 19.27 -15.64
N ALA A 227 -0.80 18.57 -15.99
CA ALA A 227 -0.74 17.12 -15.86
C ALA A 227 -0.88 16.65 -14.40
N VAL A 228 -0.19 17.30 -13.45
CA VAL A 228 -0.30 16.99 -12.02
C VAL A 228 -1.70 17.29 -11.48
N LEU A 229 -2.32 18.39 -11.92
CA LEU A 229 -3.70 18.70 -11.54
C LEU A 229 -4.68 17.65 -12.08
N ASN A 230 -4.55 17.27 -13.35
CA ASN A 230 -5.38 16.21 -13.94
C ASN A 230 -5.13 14.83 -13.32
N LEU A 231 -3.90 14.55 -12.87
CA LEU A 231 -3.59 13.36 -12.10
C LEU A 231 -4.41 13.34 -10.79
N PHE A 232 -4.42 14.46 -10.06
CA PHE A 232 -5.17 14.58 -8.81
C PHE A 232 -6.68 14.47 -9.02
N ILE A 233 -7.22 15.14 -10.04
CA ILE A 233 -8.62 15.00 -10.44
C ILE A 233 -8.91 13.54 -10.82
N GLY A 234 -8.02 12.89 -11.58
CA GLY A 234 -8.14 11.49 -11.94
C GLY A 234 -8.27 10.56 -10.73
N ILE A 235 -7.43 10.74 -9.70
CA ILE A 235 -7.52 9.98 -8.44
C ILE A 235 -8.87 10.18 -7.76
N ILE A 236 -9.31 11.44 -7.67
CA ILE A 236 -10.57 11.77 -6.98
C ILE A 236 -11.76 11.20 -7.74
N VAL A 237 -11.77 11.32 -9.06
CA VAL A 237 -12.84 10.80 -9.92
C VAL A 237 -12.89 9.28 -9.83
N ASP A 238 -11.74 8.60 -9.95
CA ASP A 238 -11.65 7.13 -9.83
C ASP A 238 -12.17 6.66 -8.45
N ALA A 239 -11.71 7.29 -7.37
CA ALA A 239 -12.18 6.97 -6.02
C ALA A 239 -13.70 7.22 -5.83
N MET A 240 -14.23 8.31 -6.39
CA MET A 240 -15.67 8.60 -6.34
C MET A 240 -16.48 7.62 -7.19
N GLN A 241 -15.99 7.23 -8.36
CA GLN A 241 -16.65 6.26 -9.24
C GLN A 241 -16.71 4.88 -8.60
N THR A 242 -15.58 4.38 -8.06
CA THR A 242 -15.58 3.09 -7.33
C THR A 242 -16.58 3.11 -6.16
N SER A 243 -16.67 4.24 -5.43
CA SER A 243 -17.64 4.36 -4.33
C SER A 243 -19.11 4.38 -4.78
N HIS A 244 -19.40 4.92 -5.97
CA HIS A 244 -20.74 4.90 -6.56
C HIS A 244 -21.09 3.51 -7.10
N GLU A 245 -20.18 2.85 -7.80
CA GLU A 245 -20.36 1.48 -8.30
C GLU A 245 -20.66 0.50 -7.15
N GLU A 246 -19.89 0.56 -6.05
CA GLU A 246 -20.17 -0.26 -4.86
C GLU A 246 -21.54 0.03 -4.22
N THR A 247 -22.06 1.24 -4.40
CA THR A 247 -23.37 1.64 -3.86
C THR A 247 -24.50 1.19 -4.79
N ASP A 248 -24.35 1.37 -6.10
CA ASP A 248 -25.30 0.95 -7.14
C ASP A 248 -25.43 -0.58 -7.18
N ASP A 249 -24.31 -1.31 -7.01
CA ASP A 249 -24.32 -2.78 -6.92
C ASP A 249 -25.13 -3.25 -5.70
N LYS A 250 -24.94 -2.62 -4.53
CA LYS A 250 -25.72 -2.93 -3.31
C LYS A 250 -27.20 -2.60 -3.47
N ILE A 251 -27.53 -1.48 -4.13
CA ILE A 251 -28.92 -1.10 -4.41
C ILE A 251 -29.56 -2.12 -5.37
N THR A 252 -28.84 -2.53 -6.42
CA THR A 252 -29.31 -3.52 -7.39
C THR A 252 -29.47 -4.90 -6.76
N GLU A 253 -28.51 -5.32 -5.93
CA GLU A 253 -28.59 -6.56 -5.15
C GLU A 253 -29.80 -6.54 -4.20
N MET A 254 -30.00 -5.44 -3.46
CA MET A 254 -31.15 -5.26 -2.58
C MET A 254 -32.47 -5.29 -3.35
N ALA A 255 -32.54 -4.66 -4.52
CA ALA A 255 -33.72 -4.68 -5.39
C ALA A 255 -34.02 -6.09 -5.90
N ASN A 256 -32.99 -6.86 -6.29
CA ASN A 256 -33.13 -8.25 -6.73
C ASN A 256 -33.62 -9.16 -5.60
N ILE A 257 -33.04 -9.04 -4.40
CA ILE A 257 -33.49 -9.79 -3.20
C ILE A 257 -34.96 -9.45 -2.89
N THR A 258 -35.31 -8.16 -2.92
CA THR A 258 -36.69 -7.71 -2.68
C THR A 258 -37.66 -8.30 -3.70
N HIS A 259 -37.28 -8.33 -4.98
CA HIS A 259 -38.10 -8.94 -6.04
C HIS A 259 -38.26 -10.46 -5.86
N GLU A 260 -37.22 -11.16 -5.42
CA GLU A 260 -37.25 -12.60 -5.14
C GLU A 260 -38.15 -12.93 -3.94
N ASP A 261 -38.03 -12.15 -2.85
CA ASP A 261 -38.87 -12.27 -1.67
C ASP A 261 -40.35 -12.01 -2.00
N LEU A 262 -40.63 -10.99 -2.81
CA LEU A 262 -41.98 -10.68 -3.26
C LEU A 262 -42.59 -11.81 -4.10
N ARG A 263 -41.83 -12.40 -5.02
CA ARG A 263 -42.26 -13.58 -5.79
C ARG A 263 -42.56 -14.76 -4.87
N THR A 264 -41.72 -14.98 -3.86
CA THR A 264 -41.93 -16.04 -2.88
C THR A 264 -43.20 -15.83 -2.06
N LEU A 265 -43.50 -14.58 -1.68
CA LEU A 265 -44.74 -14.22 -0.99
C LEU A 265 -45.97 -14.44 -1.87
N ILE A 266 -45.94 -14.03 -3.14
CA ILE A 266 -47.04 -14.25 -4.10
C ILE A 266 -47.33 -15.75 -4.23
N ASN A 267 -46.30 -16.57 -4.44
CA ASN A 267 -46.45 -18.03 -4.54
C ASN A 267 -47.02 -18.66 -3.25
N ARG A 268 -46.70 -18.11 -2.07
CA ARG A 268 -47.28 -18.56 -0.79
C ARG A 268 -48.76 -18.17 -0.67
N PHE A 269 -49.12 -16.96 -1.10
CA PHE A 269 -50.52 -16.52 -1.15
C PHE A 269 -51.36 -17.39 -2.07
N GLU A 270 -50.90 -17.67 -3.29
CA GLU A 270 -51.62 -18.56 -4.23
C GLU A 270 -51.80 -19.97 -3.65
N ASN A 271 -50.79 -20.51 -2.96
CA ASN A 271 -50.91 -21.81 -2.30
C ASN A 271 -51.90 -21.81 -1.12
N LEU A 272 -51.99 -20.70 -0.38
CA LEU A 272 -52.96 -20.52 0.70
C LEU A 272 -54.39 -20.43 0.15
N GLU A 273 -54.59 -19.64 -0.91
CA GLU A 273 -55.88 -19.50 -1.60
C GLU A 273 -56.38 -20.85 -2.12
N ASN A 274 -55.52 -21.59 -2.84
CA ASN A 274 -55.83 -22.95 -3.29
C ASN A 274 -56.17 -23.93 -2.15
N LYS A 275 -55.56 -23.77 -0.97
CA LYS A 275 -55.90 -24.59 0.22
C LYS A 275 -57.26 -24.20 0.80
N ILE A 276 -57.56 -22.90 0.85
CA ILE A 276 -58.84 -22.40 1.36
C ILE A 276 -59.99 -22.86 0.46
N ASP A 277 -59.84 -22.78 -0.86
CA ASP A 277 -60.86 -23.24 -1.81
C ASP A 277 -61.16 -24.73 -1.66
N ARG A 278 -60.12 -25.57 -1.53
CA ARG A 278 -60.28 -27.00 -1.28
C ARG A 278 -60.99 -27.31 0.03
N LEU A 279 -60.74 -26.53 1.09
CA LEU A 279 -61.43 -26.68 2.38
C LEU A 279 -62.88 -26.22 2.32
N SER A 280 -63.17 -25.14 1.58
CA SER A 280 -64.53 -24.65 1.30
C SER A 280 -65.35 -25.71 0.56
N ASP A 281 -64.79 -26.32 -0.49
CA ASP A 281 -65.46 -27.38 -1.25
C ASP A 281 -65.66 -28.66 -0.41
N SER A 282 -64.69 -29.02 0.43
CA SER A 282 -64.83 -30.14 1.37
C SER A 282 -65.90 -29.90 2.44
N GLY A 283 -66.10 -28.65 2.89
CA GLY A 283 -67.13 -28.27 3.84
C GLY A 283 -68.55 -28.31 3.24
N ARG A 284 -68.69 -28.05 1.95
CA ARG A 284 -69.97 -28.15 1.21
C ARG A 284 -70.42 -29.60 0.94
N GLN A 285 -69.50 -30.57 0.99
CA GLN A 285 -69.80 -31.99 0.71
C GLN A 285 -70.06 -32.84 1.97
N SER A 286 -70.12 -32.27 3.17
CA SER A 286 -70.53 -33.03 4.36
C SER A 286 -72.04 -33.32 4.31
N PRO A 287 -72.48 -34.59 4.26
CA PRO A 287 -73.90 -34.92 4.23
C PRO A 287 -74.54 -34.54 5.57
N SER A 288 -75.70 -33.88 5.50
CA SER A 288 -76.72 -33.88 6.55
C SER A 288 -77.00 -35.33 6.94
N LYS A 289 -76.44 -35.79 8.07
CA LYS A 289 -76.89 -36.99 8.75
C LYS A 289 -77.99 -36.58 9.71
N ASP A 290 -79.22 -36.66 9.23
CA ASP A 290 -80.43 -36.91 10.02
C ASP A 290 -81.29 -37.92 9.23
#